data_AF-A0A353YFJ5-F1
#
_entry.id   AF-A0A353YFJ5-F1
#
_cell.length_a   1.000
_cell.length_b   1.000
_cell.length_c   1.000
_cell.angle_alpha   90.00
_cell.angle_beta   90.00
_cell.angle_gamma   90.00
#
_symmetry.space_group_name_H-M   'P 1'
#
loop_
_entity.id
_entity.type
_entity.pdbx_description
1 polymer ?
#
loop_
_entity_poly.entity_id
_entity_poly.type
_entity_poly.pdbx_seq_one_letter_code
_entity_poly.pdbx_strand_id
1 'polypeptide(L)' 'MPPDVALTRLDELVRSPFARLAVLLEGMAPGASPIDLSLGEPRAIIPPFLGPTLERHLSEFGRYPPIRGIPALRQAIA' A
#
# COMPACT_ATOMS: atom_id res chain seq x y z
N MET A 1 -20.10 31.83 14.03
CA MET A 1 -18.67 31.47 14.12
C MET A 1 -18.59 29.96 14.12
N PRO A 2 -18.01 29.31 13.11
CA PRO A 2 -17.79 27.87 13.20
C PRO A 2 -16.89 27.56 14.41
N PRO A 3 -17.07 26.41 15.07
CA PRO A 3 -16.25 26.05 16.23
C PRO A 3 -14.78 25.96 15.82
N ASP A 4 -13.90 26.40 16.71
CA ASP A 4 -12.45 26.30 16.60
C ASP A 4 -12.08 24.81 16.55
N VAL A 5 -11.82 24.29 15.35
CA VAL A 5 -11.45 22.89 15.15
C VAL A 5 -10.00 22.76 15.58
N ALA A 6 -9.79 22.44 16.86
CA ALA A 6 -8.47 22.14 17.39
C ALA A 6 -7.82 21.03 16.56
N LEU A 7 -6.63 21.31 16.03
CA LEU A 7 -5.81 20.33 15.30
C LEU A 7 -5.59 19.09 16.16
N THR A 8 -5.86 17.92 15.58
CA THR A 8 -5.71 16.60 16.19
C THR A 8 -4.32 16.03 15.91
N ARG A 9 -3.89 15.00 16.66
CA ARG A 9 -2.65 14.26 16.35
C ARG A 9 -2.63 13.58 14.98
N LEU A 10 -3.78 13.44 14.33
CA LEU A 10 -3.86 12.96 12.95
C LEU A 10 -3.37 14.02 11.96
N ASP A 11 -3.52 15.31 12.30
CA ASP A 11 -3.09 16.43 11.47
C ASP A 11 -1.56 16.60 11.47
N GLU A 12 -0.87 16.01 12.45
CA GLU A 12 0.59 15.96 12.54
C GLU A 12 1.21 14.81 11.72
N LEU A 13 0.39 13.93 11.12
CA LEU A 13 0.90 12.85 10.29
C LEU A 13 1.63 13.41 9.08
N VAL A 14 2.83 12.88 8.84
CA VAL A 14 3.70 13.33 7.74
C VAL A 14 2.98 13.10 6.40
N ARG A 15 2.72 14.18 5.67
CA ARG A 15 2.23 14.10 4.28
C ARG A 15 3.26 13.37 3.43
N SER A 16 2.80 12.42 2.63
CA SER A 16 3.63 11.68 1.67
C SER A 16 4.55 12.63 0.89
N PRO A 17 5.86 12.35 0.78
CA PRO A 17 6.78 13.16 -0.01
C PRO A 17 6.29 13.40 -1.45
N PHE A 18 5.59 12.42 -2.04
CA PHE A 18 5.00 12.54 -3.38
C PHE A 18 3.82 13.51 -3.42
N ALA A 19 2.99 13.54 -2.38
CA ALA A 19 1.90 14.52 -2.27
C ALA A 19 2.46 15.95 -2.12
N ARG A 20 3.56 16.12 -1.37
CA ARG A 20 4.25 17.43 -1.28
C ARG A 20 4.84 17.85 -2.63
N LEU A 21 5.44 16.90 -3.36
CA LEU A 21 5.96 17.17 -4.70
C LEU A 21 4.85 17.58 -5.67
N ALA A 22 3.68 16.93 -5.63
CA ALA A 22 2.54 17.30 -6.45
C ALA A 22 2.09 18.74 -6.21
N VAL A 23 2.03 19.19 -4.95
CA VAL A 23 1.72 20.59 -4.60
C VAL A 23 2.80 21.55 -5.12
N LEU A 24 4.08 21.19 -5.00
CA LEU A 24 5.17 22.03 -5.52
C LEU A 24 5.12 22.18 -7.04
N LEU A 25 4.61 21.18 -7.76
CA LEU A 25 4.51 21.17 -9.22
C LEU A 25 3.20 21.78 -9.74
N GLU A 26 2.29 22.21 -8.86
CA GLU A 26 0.98 22.73 -9.24
C GLU A 26 1.11 23.98 -10.15
N GLY A 27 0.37 24.00 -11.26
CA GLY A 27 0.40 25.09 -12.24
C GLY A 27 1.57 25.07 -13.23
N MET A 28 2.52 24.14 -13.09
CA MET A 28 3.60 23.95 -14.07
C MET A 28 3.23 22.93 -15.14
N ALA A 29 3.34 23.32 -16.41
CA ALA A 29 3.17 22.41 -17.53
C ALA A 29 4.43 21.54 -17.70
N PRO A 30 4.31 20.22 -17.88
CA PRO A 30 5.46 19.36 -18.11
C PRO A 30 6.03 19.57 -19.52
N GLY A 31 7.36 19.52 -19.65
CA GLY A 31 8.05 19.64 -20.95
C GLY A 31 8.01 18.37 -21.81
N ALA A 32 7.52 17.26 -21.27
CA ALA A 32 7.39 15.95 -21.93
C ALA A 32 6.35 15.09 -21.21
N SER A 33 6.09 13.88 -21.71
CA SER A 33 5.25 12.90 -21.03
C SER A 33 5.79 12.60 -19.62
N PRO A 34 4.97 12.76 -18.56
CA PRO A 34 5.42 12.50 -17.19
C PRO A 34 5.80 11.02 -16.97
N ILE A 35 6.85 10.79 -16.19
CA ILE A 35 7.15 9.47 -15.62
C ILE A 35 6.52 9.44 -14.23
N ASP A 36 5.55 8.55 -14.04
CA ASP A 36 4.90 8.39 -12.74
C ASP A 36 5.84 7.66 -11.77
N LEU A 37 6.41 8.45 -10.86
CA LEU A 37 7.21 8.01 -9.72
C LEU A 37 6.44 8.17 -8.38
N SER A 38 5.18 8.58 -8.44
CA SER A 38 4.37 8.92 -7.25
C SER A 38 3.88 7.69 -6.50
N LEU A 39 3.80 6.55 -7.21
CA LEU A 39 3.39 5.26 -6.69
C LEU A 39 4.59 4.32 -6.71
N GLY A 40 5.09 3.96 -5.52
CA GLY A 40 6.05 2.87 -5.33
C GLY A 40 5.44 1.48 -5.55
N GLU A 41 4.39 1.37 -6.37
CA GLU A 41 3.72 0.11 -6.62
C GLU A 41 4.64 -0.79 -7.45
N PRO A 42 4.99 -1.98 -6.94
CA PRO A 42 5.80 -2.92 -7.68
C PRO A 42 5.02 -3.38 -8.91
N ARG A 43 5.43 -2.93 -10.10
CA ARG A 43 4.92 -3.39 -11.40
C ARG A 43 5.44 -4.78 -11.79
N ALA A 44 5.97 -5.53 -10.83
CA ALA A 44 6.58 -6.82 -11.08
C ALA A 44 5.51 -7.85 -11.48
N ILE A 45 5.90 -8.75 -12.38
CA ILE A 45 5.04 -9.87 -12.79
C ILE A 45 4.82 -10.79 -11.59
N ILE A 46 3.56 -11.13 -11.35
CA ILE A 46 3.19 -12.10 -10.31
C ILE A 46 3.76 -13.48 -10.69
N PRO A 47 4.43 -14.19 -9.77
CA PRO A 47 4.96 -15.53 -10.06
C PRO A 47 3.86 -16.49 -10.54
N PRO A 48 4.10 -17.30 -11.59
CA PRO A 48 3.06 -18.10 -12.24
C PRO A 48 2.46 -19.18 -11.34
N PHE A 49 3.18 -19.59 -10.28
CA PHE A 49 2.70 -20.59 -9.34
C PHE A 49 1.70 -20.05 -8.33
N LEU A 50 1.56 -18.72 -8.17
CA LEU A 50 0.76 -18.14 -7.10
C LEU A 50 -0.74 -18.47 -7.26
N GLY A 51 -1.30 -18.26 -8.44
CA GLY A 51 -2.72 -18.52 -8.73
C GLY A 51 -3.12 -19.98 -8.44
N PRO A 52 -2.45 -20.98 -9.05
CA PRO A 52 -2.75 -22.39 -8.79
C PRO A 52 -2.55 -22.81 -7.32
N THR A 53 -1.64 -22.16 -6.60
CA THR A 53 -1.41 -22.43 -5.18
C THR A 53 -2.56 -21.90 -4.33
N LEU A 54 -3.02 -20.66 -4.58
CA LEU A 54 -4.17 -20.10 -3.86
C LEU A 54 -5.45 -20.90 -4.12
N GLU A 55 -5.69 -21.27 -5.38
CA GLU A 55 -6.87 -22.05 -5.76
C GLU A 55 -6.91 -23.40 -5.04
N ARG A 56 -5.77 -24.09 -4.92
CA ARG A 56 -5.66 -25.38 -4.20
C ARG A 56 -6.07 -25.27 -2.72
N HIS A 57 -5.84 -24.12 -2.09
CA HIS A 57 -6.05 -23.92 -0.65
C HIS A 57 -7.27 -23.06 -0.32
N LEU A 58 -8.11 -22.72 -1.29
CA LEU A 58 -9.21 -21.77 -1.12
C LEU A 58 -10.20 -22.17 -0.02
N SER A 59 -10.44 -23.47 0.16
CA SER A 59 -11.34 -24.01 1.20
C SER A 59 -10.84 -23.76 2.63
N GLU A 60 -9.54 -23.51 2.81
CA GLU A 60 -8.93 -23.29 4.13
C GLU A 60 -9.18 -21.87 4.67
N PHE A 61 -9.57 -20.93 3.81
CA PHE A 61 -9.83 -19.53 4.17
C PHE A 61 -11.14 -19.30 4.95
N GLY A 62 -11.96 -20.34 5.15
CA GLY A 62 -13.21 -20.26 5.93
C GLY A 62 -13.01 -20.19 7.45
N ARG A 63 -11.77 -20.26 7.94
CA ARG A 63 -11.44 -20.26 9.38
C ARG A 63 -10.53 -19.11 9.74
N TYR A 64 -10.71 -18.56 10.94
CA TYR A 64 -9.79 -17.57 11.47
C TYR A 64 -8.40 -18.18 11.68
N PRO A 65 -7.33 -17.58 11.11
CA PRO A 65 -5.97 -18.05 11.32
C PRO A 65 -5.48 -17.65 12.73
N PRO A 66 -4.44 -18.34 13.26
CA PRO A 66 -3.78 -17.93 14.49
C PRO A 66 -3.17 -16.53 14.35
N ILE A 67 -3.18 -15.73 15.42
CA ILE A 67 -2.64 -14.36 15.42
C ILE A 67 -1.14 -14.29 15.05
N ARG A 68 -0.39 -15.37 15.31
CA ARG A 68 1.04 -15.48 14.97
C ARG A 68 1.30 -16.14 13.61
N GLY A 69 0.25 -16.42 12.83
CA GLY A 69 0.32 -17.20 11.60
C GLY A 69 0.35 -18.72 11.84
N ILE A 70 0.10 -19.49 10.78
CA ILE A 70 0.15 -20.96 10.83
C ILE A 70 1.60 -21.46 10.95
N PRO A 71 1.84 -22.65 11.55
CA PRO A 71 3.19 -23.20 11.70
C PRO A 71 3.98 -23.26 10.39
N ALA A 72 3.35 -23.71 9.30
CA ALA A 72 3.98 -23.83 7.98
C ALA A 72 4.49 -22.47 7.45
N LEU A 73 3.73 -21.39 7.65
CA LEU A 73 4.14 -20.04 7.27
C LEU A 73 5.38 -19.59 8.06
N ARG A 74 5.38 -19.82 9.38
CA ARG A 74 6.50 -19.43 10.24
C ARG A 74 7.78 -20.19 9.87
N GLN A 75 7.67 -21.46 9.49
CA GLN A 75 8.80 -22.26 9.05
C GLN A 75 9.32 -21.83 7.68
N ALA A 76 8.45 -21.41 6.76
CA ALA A 76 8.86 -20.92 5.45
C ALA A 76 9.57 -19.54 5.50
N ILE A 77 9.31 -18.74 6.54
CA ILE A 77 9.93 -17.42 6.75
C ILE A 77 11.29 -17.53 7.46
N ALA A 78 11.45 -18.50 8.35
CA ALA A 78 12.65 -18.68 9.19
C ALA A 78 13.88 -19.12 8.38
#